data_AF-A0A9P9P9G3-F1
#
_entry.id   AF-A0A9P9P9G3-F1
#
_cell.length_a   1.000
_cell.length_b   1.000
_cell.length_c   1.000
_cell.angle_alpha   90.00
_cell.angle_beta   90.00
_cell.angle_gamma   90.00
#
_symmetry.space_group_name_H-M   'P 1'
#
loop_
_entity.id
_entity.type
_entity.pdbx_description
1 polymer ?
#
loop_
_entity_poly.entity_id
_entity_poly.type
_entity_poly.pdbx_seq_one_letter_code
_entity_poly.pdbx_strand_id
1 'polypeptide(L)'
;RSPRLPENFDSFTESEQEREMEIYRRRQLHYFYLGFTNHNNKPHFHAMGTNDLVVRNRLYDTASRPWEGDNTSLKAELVHASTYWPDIATSVIKRAEFPAKYSEVEATECLDIDAKQKNVDAQMQRLRDFIGVNIDGWVPIESYAEAREKEQYIKHQMLEAAETEDEKRELDEHWPFQDHEELD
;
A
#
# COMPACT_ATOMS: atom_id res chain seq x y z
N ARG A 1 -14.21 12.83 13.61
CA ARG A 1 -13.69 14.16 14.05
C ARG A 1 -13.67 15.07 12.82
N SER A 2 -14.01 16.35 12.94
CA SER A 2 -13.89 17.28 11.80
C SER A 2 -12.41 17.38 11.37
N PRO A 3 -12.10 17.25 10.07
CA PRO A 3 -10.75 17.43 9.55
C PRO A 3 -10.21 18.82 9.87
N ARG A 4 -8.91 18.90 10.13
CA ARG A 4 -8.17 20.15 10.38
C ARG A 4 -6.81 20.05 9.69
N LEU A 5 -6.29 21.19 9.28
CA LEU A 5 -4.90 21.31 8.86
C LEU A 5 -3.98 21.19 10.08
N PRO A 6 -2.72 20.78 9.89
CA PRO A 6 -1.69 20.83 10.93
C PRO A 6 -1.53 22.24 11.51
N GLU A 7 -1.23 22.37 12.80
CA GLU A 7 -1.07 23.68 13.46
C GLU A 7 0.11 24.49 12.89
N ASN A 8 1.12 23.80 12.36
CA ASN A 8 2.32 24.36 11.76
C ASN A 8 2.24 24.45 10.22
N PHE A 9 1.04 24.38 9.63
CA PHE A 9 0.86 24.38 8.18
C PHE A 9 1.54 25.57 7.47
N ASP A 10 1.42 26.77 8.02
CA ASP A 10 2.01 27.98 7.44
C ASP A 10 3.55 28.01 7.45
N SER A 11 4.18 27.11 8.22
CA SER A 11 5.64 26.99 8.31
C SER A 11 6.24 25.98 7.33
N PHE A 12 5.41 25.24 6.59
CA PHE A 12 5.85 24.26 5.61
C PHE A 12 6.31 24.90 4.30
N THR A 13 7.10 24.15 3.53
CA THR A 13 7.42 24.51 2.13
C THR A 13 6.16 24.44 1.26
N GLU A 14 6.18 25.09 0.10
CA GLU A 14 5.02 25.11 -0.82
C GLU A 14 4.57 23.70 -1.22
N SER A 15 5.52 22.82 -1.52
CA SER A 15 5.24 21.41 -1.86
C SER A 15 4.60 20.64 -0.70
N GLU A 16 5.10 20.84 0.53
CA GLU A 16 4.52 20.22 1.73
C GLU A 16 3.13 20.76 2.04
N GLN A 17 2.90 22.06 1.85
CA GLN A 17 1.59 22.69 1.98
C GLN A 17 0.59 22.11 0.99
N GLU A 18 0.99 21.93 -0.28
CA GLU A 18 0.15 21.31 -1.29
C GLU A 18 -0.26 19.88 -0.89
N ARG A 19 0.72 19.07 -0.44
CA ARG A 19 0.48 17.70 0.03
C ARG A 19 -0.48 17.66 1.22
N GLU A 20 -0.28 18.50 2.23
CA GLU A 20 -1.15 18.57 3.41
C GLU A 20 -2.56 19.10 3.06
N MET A 21 -2.66 20.02 2.11
CA MET A 21 -3.94 20.50 1.58
C MET A 21 -4.70 19.40 0.85
N GLU A 22 -4.02 18.59 0.04
CA GLU A 22 -4.65 17.45 -0.63
C GLU A 22 -5.15 16.42 0.39
N ILE A 23 -4.35 16.09 1.40
CA ILE A 23 -4.76 15.22 2.50
C ILE A 23 -5.98 15.80 3.23
N TYR A 24 -5.98 17.11 3.51
CA TYR A 24 -7.09 17.80 4.15
C TYR A 24 -8.37 17.72 3.31
N ARG A 25 -8.30 17.99 2.00
CA ARG A 25 -9.42 17.89 1.06
C ARG A 25 -10.00 16.47 1.03
N ARG A 26 -9.15 15.44 0.93
CA ARG A 26 -9.58 14.02 0.99
C ARG A 26 -10.28 13.70 2.30
N ARG A 27 -9.73 14.15 3.43
CA ARG A 27 -10.34 13.96 4.75
C ARG A 27 -11.68 14.69 4.88
N GLN A 28 -11.80 15.90 4.32
CA GLN A 28 -13.06 16.65 4.27
C GLN A 28 -14.12 15.89 3.47
N LEU A 29 -13.78 15.43 2.26
CA LEU A 29 -14.68 14.66 1.43
C LEU A 29 -15.16 13.40 2.18
N HIS A 30 -14.24 12.63 2.77
CA HIS A 30 -14.57 11.44 3.53
C HIS A 30 -15.43 11.76 4.77
N TYR A 31 -15.14 12.86 5.48
CA TYR A 31 -15.92 13.30 6.63
C TYR A 31 -17.38 13.60 6.26
N PHE A 32 -17.60 14.36 5.17
CA PHE A 32 -18.95 14.62 4.68
C PHE A 32 -19.62 13.35 4.17
N TYR A 33 -18.91 12.51 3.42
CA TYR A 33 -19.42 11.22 2.96
C TYR A 33 -19.93 10.36 4.13
N LEU A 34 -19.14 10.21 5.20
CA LEU A 34 -19.56 9.47 6.40
C LEU A 34 -20.78 10.11 7.06
N GLY A 35 -20.81 11.43 7.22
CA GLY A 35 -21.92 12.16 7.83
C GLY A 35 -23.22 12.00 7.05
N PHE A 36 -23.18 12.23 5.73
CA PHE A 36 -24.32 12.06 4.84
C PHE A 36 -24.76 10.60 4.75
N THR A 37 -23.82 9.66 4.75
CA THR A 37 -24.16 8.24 4.72
C THR A 37 -24.85 7.81 6.02
N ASN A 38 -24.38 8.26 7.18
CA ASN A 38 -25.05 8.00 8.46
C ASN A 38 -26.48 8.56 8.47
N HIS A 39 -26.68 9.75 7.90
CA HIS A 39 -27.99 10.38 7.85
C HIS A 39 -28.94 9.71 6.85
N ASN A 40 -28.48 9.48 5.61
CA ASN A 40 -29.31 9.08 4.48
C ASN A 40 -29.36 7.57 4.24
N ASN A 41 -28.36 6.80 4.71
CA ASN A 41 -28.24 5.36 4.49
C ASN A 41 -27.61 4.67 5.71
N LYS A 42 -28.39 4.59 6.79
CA LYS A 42 -27.98 3.93 8.04
C LYS A 42 -27.48 2.49 7.86
N PRO A 43 -28.10 1.63 7.03
CA PRO A 43 -27.57 0.29 6.79
C PRO A 43 -26.14 0.31 6.24
N HIS A 44 -25.86 1.15 5.24
CA HIS A 44 -24.51 1.29 4.68
C HIS A 44 -23.52 1.85 5.71
N PHE A 45 -23.94 2.86 6.49
CA PHE A 45 -23.10 3.40 7.56
C PHE A 45 -22.72 2.33 8.60
N HIS A 46 -23.68 1.49 9.00
CA HIS A 46 -23.42 0.40 9.94
C HIS A 46 -22.46 -0.63 9.32
N ALA A 47 -22.69 -1.00 8.06
CA ALA A 47 -21.82 -1.93 7.33
C ALA A 47 -20.37 -1.45 7.25
N MET A 48 -20.13 -0.15 7.02
CA MET A 48 -18.78 0.43 6.99
C MET A 48 -18.03 0.31 8.33
N GLY A 49 -18.74 0.28 9.46
CA GLY A 49 -18.14 0.15 10.78
C GLY A 49 -18.05 -1.28 11.31
N THR A 50 -18.59 -2.28 10.59
CA THR A 50 -18.62 -3.66 11.08
C THR A 50 -17.31 -4.36 10.69
N ASN A 51 -16.51 -4.73 11.70
CA ASN A 51 -15.15 -5.26 11.51
C ASN A 51 -15.13 -6.59 10.72
N ASP A 52 -16.16 -7.41 10.89
CA ASP A 52 -16.35 -8.66 10.13
C ASP A 52 -16.44 -8.41 8.62
N LEU A 53 -17.13 -7.36 8.19
CA LEU A 53 -17.25 -6.96 6.79
C LEU A 53 -15.93 -6.44 6.25
N VAL A 54 -15.13 -5.75 7.07
CA VAL A 54 -13.79 -5.30 6.67
C VAL A 54 -12.89 -6.50 6.38
N VAL A 55 -12.83 -7.49 7.28
CA VAL A 55 -12.03 -8.70 7.09
C VAL A 55 -12.50 -9.49 5.86
N ARG A 56 -13.81 -9.65 5.68
CA ARG A 56 -14.37 -10.32 4.50
C ARG A 56 -14.03 -9.59 3.20
N ASN A 57 -14.12 -8.27 3.19
CA ASN A 57 -13.83 -7.46 2.02
C ASN A 57 -12.35 -7.51 1.64
N ARG A 58 -11.43 -7.48 2.63
CA ARG A 58 -9.99 -7.64 2.38
C ARG A 58 -9.69 -8.99 1.73
N LEU A 59 -10.24 -10.07 2.28
CA LEU A 59 -10.04 -11.40 1.71
C LEU A 59 -10.56 -11.49 0.27
N TYR A 60 -11.75 -10.94 0.01
CA TYR A 60 -12.32 -10.92 -1.35
C TYR A 60 -11.46 -10.09 -2.32
N ASP A 61 -11.05 -8.89 -1.91
CA ASP A 61 -10.23 -7.99 -2.71
C ASP A 61 -8.87 -8.61 -3.05
N THR A 62 -8.14 -9.09 -2.04
CA THR A 62 -6.83 -9.74 -2.23
C THR A 62 -6.94 -11.01 -3.08
N ALA A 63 -7.97 -11.83 -2.89
CA ALA A 63 -8.20 -13.02 -3.72
C ALA A 63 -8.60 -12.69 -5.16
N SER A 64 -9.14 -11.50 -5.42
CA SER A 64 -9.59 -11.07 -6.76
C SER A 64 -8.48 -10.42 -7.60
N ARG A 65 -7.36 -10.03 -6.97
CA ARG A 65 -6.20 -9.46 -7.68
C ARG A 65 -5.41 -10.56 -8.42
N PRO A 66 -4.74 -10.24 -9.54
CA PRO A 66 -3.74 -11.13 -10.12
C PRO A 66 -2.64 -11.48 -9.09
N TRP A 67 -2.20 -12.74 -9.05
CA TRP A 67 -1.11 -13.18 -8.17
C TRP A 67 0.18 -13.18 -8.99
N GLU A 68 0.78 -11.99 -9.13
CA GLU A 68 1.96 -11.73 -9.98
C GLU A 68 3.24 -12.34 -9.38
N GLY A 69 3.30 -13.67 -9.33
CA GLY A 69 4.50 -14.40 -8.92
C GLY A 69 4.60 -14.74 -7.43
N ASP A 70 3.76 -14.16 -6.56
CA ASP A 70 3.65 -14.55 -5.15
C ASP A 70 2.20 -14.63 -4.65
N ASN A 71 1.99 -15.35 -3.54
CA ASN A 71 0.71 -15.44 -2.83
C ASN A 71 0.82 -15.02 -1.36
N THR A 72 1.89 -14.33 -0.97
CA THR A 72 2.19 -13.95 0.41
C THR A 72 1.08 -13.07 0.98
N SER A 73 0.66 -12.05 0.21
CA SER A 73 -0.45 -11.17 0.61
C SER A 73 -1.76 -11.94 0.84
N LEU A 74 -2.07 -12.92 -0.02
CA LEU A 74 -3.26 -13.75 0.13
C LEU A 74 -3.16 -14.64 1.37
N LYS A 75 -2.00 -15.27 1.59
CA LYS A 75 -1.77 -16.14 2.74
C LYS A 75 -1.87 -15.35 4.04
N ALA A 76 -1.33 -14.13 4.09
CA ALA A 76 -1.45 -13.22 5.23
C ALA A 76 -2.92 -12.87 5.52
N GLU A 77 -3.71 -12.54 4.50
CA GLU A 77 -5.15 -12.28 4.68
C GLU A 77 -5.94 -13.53 5.12
N LEU A 78 -5.56 -14.74 4.68
CA LEU A 78 -6.15 -15.99 5.18
C LEU A 78 -5.78 -16.26 6.64
N VAL A 79 -4.54 -15.99 7.06
CA VAL A 79 -4.11 -16.08 8.46
C VAL A 79 -4.90 -15.10 9.32
N HIS A 80 -5.05 -13.84 8.88
CA HIS A 80 -5.90 -12.87 9.57
C HIS A 80 -7.35 -13.33 9.65
N ALA A 81 -7.94 -13.79 8.53
CA ALA A 81 -9.31 -14.30 8.50
C ALA A 81 -9.52 -15.50 9.44
N SER A 82 -8.52 -16.38 9.60
CA SER A 82 -8.58 -17.51 10.53
C SER A 82 -8.69 -17.05 11.99
N THR A 83 -8.04 -15.94 12.35
CA THR A 83 -8.07 -15.36 13.71
C THR A 83 -9.45 -14.76 14.03
N TYR A 84 -10.09 -14.15 13.04
CA TYR A 84 -11.42 -13.52 13.19
C TYR A 84 -12.57 -14.43 12.73
N TRP A 85 -12.31 -15.72 12.52
CA TRP A 85 -13.30 -16.66 11.96
C TRP A 85 -14.65 -16.64 12.69
N PRO A 86 -14.72 -16.62 14.04
CA PRO A 86 -16.00 -16.55 14.75
C PRO A 86 -16.82 -15.30 14.41
N ASP A 87 -16.19 -14.21 13.98
CA ASP A 87 -16.88 -12.95 13.66
C ASP A 87 -17.32 -12.90 12.20
N ILE A 88 -16.56 -13.50 11.28
CA ILE A 88 -16.85 -13.47 9.84
C ILE A 88 -17.68 -14.65 9.34
N ALA A 89 -17.71 -15.77 10.08
CA ALA A 89 -18.45 -16.97 9.72
C ALA A 89 -19.97 -16.72 9.77
N THR A 90 -20.68 -17.20 8.75
CA THR A 90 -22.16 -17.14 8.78
C THR A 90 -22.70 -18.00 9.93
N SER A 91 -23.92 -17.70 10.39
CA SER A 91 -24.56 -18.41 11.50
C SER A 91 -24.60 -19.94 11.30
N VAL A 92 -24.61 -20.41 10.06
CA VAL A 92 -24.62 -21.84 9.68
C VAL A 92 -23.27 -22.51 9.98
N ILE A 93 -22.15 -21.82 9.77
CA ILE A 93 -20.79 -22.38 9.90
C ILE A 93 -20.00 -21.76 11.05
N LYS A 94 -20.63 -20.94 11.90
CA LYS A 94 -19.98 -20.26 13.04
C LYS A 94 -19.29 -21.19 14.03
N ARG A 95 -19.74 -22.45 14.12
CA ARG A 95 -19.16 -23.49 14.98
C ARG A 95 -18.14 -24.38 14.27
N ALA A 96 -18.01 -24.26 12.95
CA ALA A 96 -17.00 -24.98 12.20
C ALA A 96 -15.63 -24.33 12.42
N GLU A 97 -14.57 -25.14 12.43
CA GLU A 97 -13.20 -24.62 12.39
C GLU A 97 -12.94 -23.90 11.06
N PHE A 98 -11.99 -22.96 11.05
CA PHE A 98 -11.52 -22.37 9.80
C PHE A 98 -10.97 -23.49 8.89
N PRO A 99 -11.28 -23.50 7.58
CA PRO A 99 -10.91 -24.62 6.71
C PRO A 99 -9.41 -24.86 6.58
N ALA A 100 -8.60 -23.81 6.64
CA ALA A 100 -7.15 -23.89 6.61
C ALA A 100 -6.57 -23.92 8.03
N LYS A 101 -5.50 -24.70 8.23
CA LYS A 101 -4.79 -24.77 9.50
C LYS A 101 -3.37 -24.28 9.28
N TYR A 102 -2.99 -23.25 10.02
CA TYR A 102 -1.65 -22.70 10.01
C TYR A 102 -0.99 -23.04 11.34
N SER A 103 0.27 -23.48 11.30
CA SER A 103 1.06 -23.52 12.53
C SER A 103 1.37 -22.10 13.01
N GLU A 104 1.64 -21.93 14.30
CA GLU A 104 2.01 -20.61 14.85
C GLU A 104 3.28 -20.05 14.19
N VAL A 105 4.24 -20.93 13.90
CA VAL A 105 5.49 -20.58 13.19
C VAL A 105 5.18 -20.10 11.77
N GLU A 106 4.40 -20.88 11.01
CA GLU A 106 4.03 -20.53 9.64
C GLU A 106 3.24 -19.22 9.55
N ALA A 107 2.30 -19.00 10.47
CA ALA A 107 1.53 -17.77 10.53
C ALA A 107 2.44 -16.57 10.82
N THR A 108 3.36 -16.70 11.77
CA THR A 108 4.30 -15.64 12.15
C THR A 108 5.25 -15.30 11.01
N GLU A 109 5.85 -16.30 10.37
CA GLU A 109 6.73 -16.11 9.21
C GLU A 109 6.01 -15.44 8.05
N CYS A 110 4.79 -15.88 7.74
CA CYS A 110 3.99 -15.29 6.67
C CYS A 110 3.69 -13.81 6.93
N LEU A 111 3.33 -13.44 8.15
CA LEU A 111 3.01 -12.07 8.52
C LEU A 111 4.27 -11.18 8.55
N ASP A 112 5.43 -11.73 8.90
CA ASP A 112 6.71 -11.02 8.82
C ASP A 112 7.11 -10.72 7.38
N ILE A 113 6.96 -11.68 6.46
CA ILE A 113 7.24 -11.48 5.03
C ILE A 113 6.26 -10.45 4.45
N ASP A 114 4.96 -10.57 4.71
CA ASP A 114 3.94 -9.60 4.25
C ASP A 114 4.24 -8.18 4.75
N ALA A 115 4.65 -8.03 6.01
CA ALA A 115 5.04 -6.74 6.57
C ALA A 115 6.28 -6.15 5.88
N LYS A 116 7.29 -6.98 5.59
CA LYS A 116 8.49 -6.58 4.85
C LYS A 116 8.15 -6.16 3.42
N GLN A 117 7.33 -6.93 2.71
CA GLN A 117 6.86 -6.60 1.35
C GLN A 117 6.13 -5.25 1.34
N LYS A 118 5.15 -5.05 2.23
CA LYS A 118 4.43 -3.77 2.34
C LYS A 118 5.35 -2.58 2.61
N ASN A 119 6.40 -2.78 3.42
CA ASN A 119 7.39 -1.73 3.67
C ASN A 119 8.21 -1.41 2.41
N VAL A 120 8.67 -2.43 1.68
CA VAL A 120 9.40 -2.25 0.42
C VAL A 120 8.50 -1.60 -0.64
N ASP A 121 7.25 -2.02 -0.78
CA ASP A 121 6.27 -1.43 -1.69
C ASP A 121 6.04 0.06 -1.41
N ALA A 122 5.94 0.43 -0.12
CA ALA A 122 5.81 1.84 0.28
C ALA A 122 7.07 2.67 0.02
N GLN A 123 8.26 2.05 0.07
CA GLN A 123 9.50 2.71 -0.34
C GLN A 123 9.54 2.89 -1.86
N MET A 124 9.20 1.85 -2.62
CA MET A 124 9.15 1.90 -4.08
C MET A 124 8.11 2.90 -4.58
N GLN A 125 6.94 3.00 -3.92
CA GLN A 125 5.94 4.01 -4.27
C GLN A 125 6.46 5.42 -4.06
N ARG A 126 7.16 5.69 -2.95
CA ARG A 126 7.78 7.01 -2.72
C ARG A 126 8.82 7.35 -3.79
N LEU A 127 9.59 6.35 -4.23
CA LEU A 127 10.55 6.51 -5.32
C LEU A 127 9.84 6.85 -6.64
N ARG A 128 8.77 6.12 -6.99
CA ARG A 128 7.95 6.41 -8.18
C ARG A 128 7.30 7.80 -8.13
N ASP A 129 6.74 8.18 -6.98
CA ASP A 129 6.11 9.49 -6.77
C ASP A 129 7.14 10.62 -6.94
N PHE A 130 8.36 10.43 -6.45
CA PHE A 130 9.46 11.39 -6.62
C PHE A 130 9.83 11.54 -8.11
N ILE A 131 10.05 10.42 -8.81
CA ILE A 131 10.44 10.41 -10.22
C ILE A 131 9.29 10.93 -11.11
N GLY A 132 8.04 10.68 -10.74
CA GLY A 132 6.85 11.04 -11.52
C GLY A 132 6.42 9.96 -12.50
N VAL A 133 6.67 8.68 -12.18
CA VAL A 133 6.31 7.54 -13.02
C VAL A 133 5.16 6.73 -12.41
N ASN A 134 4.38 6.06 -13.26
CA ASN A 134 3.36 5.12 -12.79
C ASN A 134 3.97 3.76 -12.37
N ILE A 135 3.13 2.79 -12.02
CA ILE A 135 3.56 1.44 -11.62
C ILE A 135 4.34 0.70 -12.71
N ASP A 136 4.06 1.00 -13.97
CA ASP A 136 4.72 0.41 -15.15
C ASP A 136 5.99 1.19 -15.56
N GLY A 137 6.40 2.21 -14.80
CA GLY A 137 7.51 3.09 -15.17
C GLY A 137 7.18 4.08 -16.31
N TRP A 138 5.92 4.18 -16.71
CA TRP A 138 5.48 5.05 -17.80
C TRP A 138 5.38 6.52 -17.37
N VAL A 139 5.73 7.41 -18.30
CA VAL A 139 5.66 8.87 -18.16
C VAL A 139 5.24 9.50 -19.50
N PRO A 140 4.49 10.62 -19.50
CA PRO A 140 4.25 11.40 -20.71
C PRO A 140 5.57 11.94 -21.31
N ILE A 141 5.60 12.09 -22.63
CA ILE A 141 6.82 12.51 -23.35
C ILE A 141 7.34 13.88 -22.88
N GLU A 142 6.44 14.78 -22.48
CA GLU A 142 6.78 16.12 -22.01
C GLU A 142 7.52 16.09 -20.67
N SER A 143 7.27 15.06 -19.86
CA SER A 143 7.87 14.88 -18.53
C SER A 143 9.02 13.87 -18.50
N TYR A 144 9.31 13.21 -19.64
CA TYR A 144 10.35 12.17 -19.72
C TYR A 144 11.74 12.68 -19.31
N ALA A 145 12.15 13.85 -19.83
CA ALA A 145 13.47 14.41 -19.54
C ALA A 145 13.64 14.71 -18.04
N GLU A 146 12.61 15.30 -17.41
CA GLU A 146 12.59 15.57 -15.97
C GLU A 146 12.60 14.27 -15.15
N ALA A 147 11.81 13.28 -15.54
CA ALA A 147 11.78 11.98 -14.87
C ALA A 147 13.14 11.28 -14.94
N ARG A 148 13.83 11.32 -16.09
CA ARG A 148 15.19 10.77 -16.23
C ARG A 148 16.21 11.51 -15.37
N GLU A 149 16.13 12.83 -15.28
CA GLU A 149 17.02 13.61 -14.40
C GLU A 149 16.82 13.22 -12.93
N LYS A 150 15.56 13.10 -12.47
CA LYS A 150 15.23 12.69 -11.10
C LYS A 150 15.65 11.26 -10.80
N GLU A 151 15.44 10.34 -11.74
CA GLU A 151 15.84 8.94 -11.63
C GLU A 151 17.37 8.80 -11.50
N GLN A 152 18.14 9.50 -12.34
CA GLN A 152 19.60 9.51 -12.23
C GLN A 152 20.08 10.14 -10.93
N TYR A 153 19.44 11.25 -10.51
CA TYR A 153 19.76 11.93 -9.27
C TYR A 153 19.59 11.01 -8.06
N ILE A 154 18.44 10.32 -7.95
CA ILE A 154 18.17 9.45 -6.81
C ILE A 154 19.04 8.19 -6.84
N LYS A 155 19.33 7.62 -8.03
CA LYS A 155 20.29 6.51 -8.17
C LYS A 155 21.66 6.91 -7.63
N HIS A 156 22.15 8.10 -8.00
CA HIS A 156 23.44 8.61 -7.51
C HIS A 156 23.44 8.82 -5.99
N GLN A 157 22.39 9.43 -5.43
CA GLN A 157 22.27 9.62 -3.99
C GLN A 157 22.28 8.29 -3.23
N MET A 158 21.62 7.25 -3.76
CA MET A 158 21.61 5.93 -3.15
C MET A 158 22.97 5.23 -3.24
N LEU A 159 23.70 5.40 -4.36
CA LEU A 159 25.07 4.87 -4.52
C LEU A 159 26.08 5.57 -3.59
N GLU A 160 25.93 6.88 -3.38
CA GLU A 160 26.77 7.63 -2.43
C GLU A 160 26.48 7.26 -0.98
N ALA A 161 25.23 6.91 -0.66
CA ALA A 161 24.81 6.52 0.68
C ALA A 161 25.16 5.05 1.03
N ALA A 162 25.47 4.21 0.04
CA ALA A 162 25.85 2.82 0.27
C ALA A 162 27.18 2.71 1.03
N GLU A 163 27.20 1.91 2.10
CA GLU A 163 28.33 1.82 3.03
C GLU A 163 29.41 0.87 2.51
N THR A 164 29.03 -0.11 1.72
CA THR A 164 29.94 -1.15 1.20
C THR A 164 29.99 -1.20 -0.32
N GLU A 165 31.10 -1.71 -0.86
CA GLU A 165 31.23 -1.92 -2.31
C GLU A 165 30.28 -3.02 -2.83
N ASP A 166 29.95 -4.00 -1.99
CA ASP A 166 28.96 -5.03 -2.35
C ASP A 166 27.55 -4.41 -2.48
N GLU A 167 27.13 -3.55 -1.55
CA GLU A 167 25.86 -2.82 -1.64
C GLU A 167 25.79 -1.92 -2.89
N LYS A 168 26.88 -1.23 -3.22
CA LYS A 168 26.95 -0.42 -4.45
C LYS A 168 26.77 -1.26 -5.70
N ARG A 169 27.45 -2.41 -5.76
CA ARG A 169 27.31 -3.35 -6.89
C ARG A 169 25.87 -3.87 -6.98
N GLU A 170 25.30 -4.31 -5.87
CA GLU A 170 23.93 -4.82 -5.85
C GLU A 170 22.92 -3.75 -6.29
N LEU A 171 23.08 -2.51 -5.82
CA LEU A 171 22.22 -1.39 -6.22
C LEU A 171 22.35 -1.05 -7.70
N ASP A 172 23.57 -1.08 -8.26
CA ASP A 172 23.80 -0.77 -9.67
C ASP A 172 23.25 -1.86 -10.59
N GLU A 173 23.47 -3.13 -10.26
CA GLU A 173 23.01 -4.30 -11.02
C GLU A 173 21.49 -4.50 -10.97
N HIS A 174 20.86 -4.20 -9.82
CA HIS A 174 19.43 -4.45 -9.59
C HIS A 174 18.59 -3.16 -9.61
N TRP A 175 19.10 -2.10 -10.22
CA TRP A 175 18.38 -0.84 -10.29
C TRP A 175 17.05 -1.03 -11.05
N PRO A 176 15.89 -0.69 -10.45
CA PRO A 176 14.58 -1.03 -11.02
C PRO A 176 14.22 -0.24 -12.29
N PHE A 177 14.92 0.86 -12.58
CA PHE A 177 14.71 1.68 -13.78
C PHE A 177 15.87 1.62 -14.76
N GLN A 178 16.66 0.54 -14.70
CA GLN A 178 17.71 0.30 -15.68
C GLN A 178 17.13 -0.04 -17.05
N ASP A 179 17.82 0.37 -18.11
CA ASP A 179 17.43 -0.01 -19.46
C ASP A 179 17.72 -1.51 -19.63
N HIS A 180 16.70 -2.26 -20.07
CA HIS A 180 16.84 -3.65 -20.45
C HIS A 180 16.70 -3.76 -21.97
N GLU A 181 17.54 -4.58 -22.61
CA GLU A 181 17.28 -4.97 -23.99
C GLU A 181 15.99 -5.83 -23.99
N GLU A 182 14.95 -5.34 -24.66
CA GLU A 182 13.79 -6.18 -24.97
C GLU A 182 14.26 -7.26 -25.94
N LEU A 183 14.32 -8.52 -25.48
CA LEU A 183 14.62 -9.65 -26.34
C LEU A 183 13.38 -9.93 -27.21
N ASP A 184 13.51 -9.69 -28.51
CA ASP A 184 12.53 -10.03 -29.56
C ASP A 184 12.20 -11.54 -29.60
#